data_AF-A0AA87RBX0-F1
#
_entry.id   AF-A0AA87RBX0-F1
#
_cell.length_a   1.000
_cell.length_b   1.000
_cell.length_c   1.000
_cell.angle_alpha   90.00
_cell.angle_beta   90.00
_cell.angle_gamma   90.00
#
_symmetry.space_group_name_H-M   'P 1'
#
loop_
_entity.id
_entity.type
_entity.pdbx_description
1 polymer ?
#
loop_
_entity_poly.entity_id
_entity_poly.type
_entity_poly.pdbx_seq_one_letter_code
_entity_poly.pdbx_strand_id
1 'polypeptide(L)'
;MLTRGARRKGRSSANPRQRLLHGWDWADPAIELEELSPTSRVLVSGGAGEMIAALAEAGHRVTAIGSNRNQLEYARRRIAGGAFEPGAAERLFDLGRGMIRAASPAWSRRRVRQFLQEGDPLRAAQAWKDRLDNRTLASILKTMLGPAGSLSALILRDFSTPIPPHFDEAIRGRIGRALRKHAPRENPYAWRLLLGEELPGLRVPHVDPARVAWVDAPLLEHLERAEPGSYDAVTLSNVIDGADERWVRDLRKAAVRAVTPGGPVIARSFATTMDDDAAKRARRDRAMLWGSIVVQRS
;
A
#
# COMPACT_ATOMS: atom_id res chain seq x y z
N MET A 1 -13.64 -28.75 23.37
CA MET A 1 -14.20 -27.76 22.42
C MET A 1 -13.58 -26.41 22.71
N LEU A 2 -12.48 -26.05 22.02
CA LEU A 2 -11.84 -24.74 22.16
C LEU A 2 -12.60 -23.75 21.28
N THR A 3 -13.18 -22.73 21.90
CA THR A 3 -13.93 -21.64 21.29
C THR A 3 -13.12 -20.96 20.17
N ARG A 4 -13.67 -20.96 18.95
CA ARG A 4 -13.17 -20.34 17.69
C ARG A 4 -12.96 -18.81 17.74
N GLY A 5 -13.00 -18.17 18.91
CA GLY A 5 -13.05 -16.71 19.06
C GLY A 5 -11.71 -15.95 18.97
N ALA A 6 -10.56 -16.63 18.94
CA ALA A 6 -9.26 -15.98 19.14
C ALA A 6 -8.41 -15.70 17.88
N ARG A 7 -8.86 -16.05 16.66
CA ARG A 7 -8.06 -15.91 15.43
C ARG A 7 -8.30 -14.60 14.64
N ARG A 8 -8.62 -13.50 15.31
CA ARG A 8 -8.90 -12.18 14.67
C ARG A 8 -7.81 -11.13 14.93
N LYS A 9 -6.57 -11.37 14.48
CA LYS A 9 -5.51 -10.35 14.61
C LYS A 9 -4.61 -10.28 13.36
N GLY A 10 -5.12 -9.57 12.36
CA GLY A 10 -4.41 -9.06 11.17
C GLY A 10 -5.27 -8.01 10.45
N ARG A 11 -4.69 -7.10 9.64
CA ARG A 11 -5.45 -5.98 9.03
C ARG A 11 -6.60 -6.44 8.13
N SER A 12 -6.45 -7.58 7.47
CA SER A 12 -7.48 -8.26 6.68
C SER A 12 -8.54 -9.00 7.50
N SER A 13 -8.56 -8.81 8.82
CA SER A 13 -9.61 -9.27 9.74
C SER A 13 -10.17 -8.13 10.59
N ALA A 14 -9.65 -6.91 10.43
CA ALA A 14 -10.17 -5.73 11.10
C ALA A 14 -11.51 -5.34 10.49
N ASN A 15 -12.47 -4.98 11.36
CA ASN A 15 -13.74 -4.39 10.96
C ASN A 15 -13.68 -2.90 11.34
N PRO A 16 -13.05 -2.04 10.52
CA PRO A 16 -12.83 -0.65 10.85
C PRO A 16 -14.17 0.08 11.02
N ARG A 17 -14.25 1.06 11.95
CA ARG A 17 -15.43 1.94 12.00
C ARG A 17 -15.53 2.82 10.74
N GLN A 18 -14.41 3.05 10.07
CA GLN A 18 -14.35 3.72 8.77
C GLN A 18 -14.84 2.78 7.67
N ARG A 19 -15.76 3.26 6.83
CA ARG A 19 -16.21 2.51 5.65
C ARG A 19 -15.05 2.27 4.68
N LEU A 20 -14.22 3.27 4.42
CA LEU A 20 -13.07 3.18 3.50
C LEU A 20 -11.74 3.43 4.22
N LEU A 21 -10.82 2.49 4.10
CA LEU A 21 -9.47 2.59 4.65
C LEU A 21 -8.57 3.46 3.77
N HIS A 22 -8.63 3.27 2.46
CA HIS A 22 -7.85 4.02 1.47
C HIS A 22 -8.62 4.16 0.17
N GLY A 23 -8.53 5.34 -0.43
CA GLY A 23 -9.10 5.71 -1.71
C GLY A 23 -8.21 5.40 -2.90
N TRP A 24 -6.90 5.25 -2.66
CA TRP A 24 -5.88 4.84 -3.62
C TRP A 24 -5.16 3.58 -3.16
N ASP A 25 -4.74 2.77 -4.11
CA ASP A 25 -3.71 1.77 -3.85
C ASP A 25 -2.36 2.44 -3.69
N TRP A 26 -1.67 2.04 -2.65
CA TRP A 26 -0.32 2.49 -2.32
C TRP A 26 0.73 1.43 -2.67
N ALA A 27 0.44 0.56 -3.62
CA ALA A 27 1.31 -0.49 -4.12
C ALA A 27 1.52 -0.32 -5.63
N ASP A 28 2.77 -0.31 -6.06
CA ASP A 28 3.13 -0.25 -7.48
C ASP A 28 3.02 -1.64 -8.13
N PRO A 29 2.15 -1.83 -9.14
CA PRO A 29 1.97 -3.13 -9.78
C PRO A 29 3.18 -3.59 -10.57
N ALA A 30 4.17 -2.71 -10.85
CA ALA A 30 5.35 -3.08 -11.63
C ALA A 30 6.10 -4.28 -11.04
N ILE A 31 6.16 -4.40 -9.70
CA ILE A 31 6.84 -5.54 -9.06
C ILE A 31 6.07 -6.83 -9.26
N GLU A 32 4.74 -6.83 -9.10
CA GLU A 32 3.93 -8.01 -9.43
C GLU A 32 4.11 -8.41 -10.89
N LEU A 33 3.97 -7.45 -11.81
CA LEU A 33 4.02 -7.73 -13.25
C LEU A 33 5.38 -8.28 -13.71
N GLU A 34 6.47 -7.95 -13.01
CA GLU A 34 7.79 -8.54 -13.23
C GLU A 34 7.92 -9.98 -12.71
N GLU A 35 7.22 -10.31 -11.62
CA GLU A 35 7.38 -11.59 -10.91
C GLU A 35 6.36 -12.65 -11.35
N LEU A 36 5.26 -12.24 -12.00
CA LEU A 36 4.16 -13.11 -12.41
C LEU A 36 4.35 -13.67 -13.82
N SER A 37 4.12 -14.97 -13.98
CA SER A 37 3.98 -15.58 -15.30
C SER A 37 2.72 -15.08 -16.01
N PRO A 38 2.71 -14.95 -17.35
CA PRO A 38 1.51 -14.55 -18.10
C PRO A 38 0.29 -15.41 -17.75
N THR A 39 -0.90 -14.80 -17.73
CA THR A 39 -2.19 -15.49 -17.49
C THR A 39 -2.36 -16.20 -16.13
N SER A 40 -1.48 -15.91 -15.16
CA SER A 40 -1.55 -16.42 -13.78
C SER A 40 -2.92 -16.20 -13.10
N ARG A 41 -3.32 -17.14 -12.25
CA ARG A 41 -4.41 -17.02 -11.26
C ARG A 41 -3.85 -16.36 -10.00
N VAL A 42 -4.24 -15.11 -9.74
CA VAL A 42 -3.63 -14.29 -8.69
C VAL A 42 -4.66 -13.97 -7.61
N LEU A 43 -4.36 -14.31 -6.36
CA LEU A 43 -5.08 -13.79 -5.21
C LEU A 43 -4.48 -12.45 -4.79
N VAL A 44 -5.30 -11.41 -4.69
CA VAL A 44 -4.88 -10.04 -4.39
C VAL A 44 -5.63 -9.53 -3.16
N SER A 45 -4.92 -9.02 -2.15
CA SER A 45 -5.58 -8.31 -1.05
C SER A 45 -6.29 -7.06 -1.58
N GLY A 46 -7.59 -6.97 -1.34
CA GLY A 46 -8.46 -5.92 -1.84
C GLY A 46 -8.14 -4.56 -1.23
N GLY A 47 -7.56 -3.69 -2.06
CA GLY A 47 -7.28 -2.30 -1.73
C GLY A 47 -8.32 -1.33 -2.29
N ALA A 48 -7.89 -0.27 -2.96
CA ALA A 48 -8.74 0.64 -3.73
C ALA A 48 -8.98 0.19 -5.18
N GLY A 49 -8.26 -0.82 -5.66
CA GLY A 49 -8.58 -1.55 -6.88
C GLY A 49 -7.59 -1.35 -8.03
N GLU A 50 -6.65 -0.41 -7.97
CA GLU A 50 -5.68 -0.21 -9.05
C GLU A 50 -4.75 -1.41 -9.27
N MET A 51 -4.32 -2.11 -8.21
CA MET A 51 -3.56 -3.36 -8.34
C MET A 51 -4.40 -4.45 -9.02
N ILE A 52 -5.68 -4.57 -8.62
CA ILE A 52 -6.62 -5.54 -9.21
C ILE A 52 -6.80 -5.24 -10.70
N ALA A 53 -7.01 -3.97 -11.05
CA ALA A 53 -7.22 -3.55 -12.43
C ALA A 53 -5.97 -3.75 -13.29
N ALA A 54 -4.78 -3.37 -12.79
CA ALA A 54 -3.52 -3.56 -13.49
C ALA A 54 -3.23 -5.04 -13.79
N LEU A 55 -3.47 -5.92 -12.82
CA LEU A 55 -3.27 -7.36 -13.01
C LEU A 55 -4.28 -7.96 -13.99
N ALA A 56 -5.55 -7.56 -13.90
CA ALA A 56 -6.59 -8.05 -14.81
C ALA A 56 -6.41 -7.51 -16.25
N GLU A 57 -5.96 -6.26 -16.41
CA GLU A 57 -5.59 -5.67 -17.70
C GLU A 57 -4.40 -6.41 -18.33
N ALA A 58 -3.41 -6.79 -17.54
CA ALA A 58 -2.29 -7.64 -17.98
C ALA A 58 -2.69 -9.10 -18.33
N GLY A 59 -3.97 -9.44 -18.24
CA GLY A 59 -4.50 -10.75 -18.64
C GLY A 59 -4.49 -11.82 -17.55
N HIS A 60 -4.19 -11.46 -16.29
CA HIS A 60 -4.25 -12.40 -15.18
C HIS A 60 -5.70 -12.67 -14.75
N ARG A 61 -5.94 -13.86 -14.19
CA ARG A 61 -7.22 -14.24 -13.56
C ARG A 61 -7.20 -13.81 -12.10
N VAL A 62 -7.82 -12.69 -11.79
CA VAL A 62 -7.70 -12.05 -10.47
C VAL A 62 -8.83 -12.49 -9.53
N THR A 63 -8.45 -12.91 -8.32
CA THR A 63 -9.34 -13.03 -7.17
C THR A 63 -9.00 -11.92 -6.18
N ALA A 64 -9.90 -10.97 -5.97
CA ALA A 64 -9.77 -9.91 -4.98
C ALA A 64 -10.39 -10.36 -3.65
N ILE A 65 -9.66 -10.23 -2.54
CA ILE A 65 -10.12 -10.67 -1.21
C ILE A 65 -9.96 -9.61 -0.13
N GLY A 66 -10.94 -9.47 0.75
CA GLY A 66 -10.86 -8.61 1.92
C GLY A 66 -12.00 -8.84 2.89
N SER A 67 -11.79 -8.53 4.18
CA SER A 67 -12.84 -8.61 5.21
C SER A 67 -13.65 -7.32 5.37
N ASN A 68 -13.19 -6.22 4.77
CA ASN A 68 -13.93 -4.97 4.75
C ASN A 68 -14.74 -4.91 3.46
N ARG A 69 -16.01 -5.32 3.55
CA ARG A 69 -16.95 -5.30 2.43
C ARG A 69 -17.07 -3.93 1.75
N ASN A 70 -17.09 -2.83 2.50
CA ASN A 70 -17.18 -1.48 1.92
C ASN A 70 -15.95 -1.16 1.06
N GLN A 71 -14.75 -1.59 1.48
CA GLN A 71 -13.52 -1.40 0.71
C GLN A 71 -13.54 -2.24 -0.57
N LEU A 72 -14.00 -3.50 -0.51
CA LEU A 72 -14.16 -4.34 -1.71
C LEU A 72 -15.19 -3.80 -2.69
N GLU A 73 -16.35 -3.35 -2.19
CA GLU A 73 -17.38 -2.71 -3.02
C GLU A 73 -16.86 -1.41 -3.64
N TYR A 74 -16.05 -0.64 -2.91
CA TYR A 74 -15.38 0.55 -3.46
C TYR A 74 -14.37 0.17 -4.55
N ALA A 75 -13.50 -0.81 -4.32
CA ALA A 75 -12.58 -1.30 -5.34
C ALA A 75 -13.32 -1.75 -6.60
N ARG A 76 -14.42 -2.49 -6.44
CA ARG A 76 -15.28 -2.92 -7.55
C ARG A 76 -15.81 -1.73 -8.36
N ARG A 77 -16.29 -0.67 -7.70
CA ARG A 77 -16.74 0.55 -8.39
C ARG A 77 -15.58 1.27 -9.07
N ARG A 78 -14.41 1.36 -8.41
CA ARG A 78 -13.24 2.07 -8.93
C ARG A 78 -12.71 1.45 -10.21
N ILE A 79 -12.59 0.13 -10.28
CA ILE A 79 -12.12 -0.54 -11.51
C ILE A 79 -13.15 -0.44 -12.66
N ALA A 80 -14.43 -0.21 -12.34
CA ALA A 80 -15.49 0.08 -13.32
C ALA A 80 -15.49 1.56 -13.79
N GLY A 81 -14.53 2.37 -13.38
CA GLY A 81 -14.47 3.81 -13.70
C GLY A 81 -15.21 4.72 -12.71
N GLY A 82 -15.63 4.21 -11.56
CA GLY A 82 -16.23 5.02 -10.49
C GLY A 82 -15.27 6.09 -9.95
N ALA A 83 -15.81 7.18 -9.41
CA ALA A 83 -15.03 8.30 -8.91
C ALA A 83 -14.15 7.91 -7.69
N PHE A 84 -13.06 8.67 -7.50
CA PHE A 84 -12.24 8.58 -6.30
C PHE A 84 -13.03 9.06 -5.06
N GLU A 85 -12.95 8.30 -3.97
CA GLU A 85 -13.46 8.68 -2.65
C GLU A 85 -12.31 8.61 -1.63
N PRO A 86 -12.01 9.67 -0.86
CA PRO A 86 -10.91 9.63 0.08
C PRO A 86 -11.19 8.65 1.22
N GLY A 87 -10.22 7.77 1.49
CA GLY A 87 -10.23 6.89 2.65
C GLY A 87 -9.69 7.58 3.89
N ALA A 88 -9.59 6.82 4.99
CA ALA A 88 -8.97 7.30 6.22
C ALA A 88 -7.50 7.68 6.04
N ALA A 89 -6.77 6.96 5.17
CA ALA A 89 -5.38 7.27 4.83
C ALA A 89 -5.25 8.63 4.13
N GLU A 90 -6.08 8.91 3.11
CA GLU A 90 -6.02 10.17 2.39
C GLU A 90 -6.42 11.36 3.27
N ARG A 91 -7.41 11.20 4.14
CA ARG A 91 -7.76 12.21 5.15
C ARG A 91 -6.61 12.53 6.09
N LEU A 92 -5.87 11.50 6.54
CA LEU A 92 -4.68 11.68 7.36
C LEU A 92 -3.61 12.46 6.58
N PHE A 93 -3.33 12.07 5.33
CA PHE A 93 -2.35 12.77 4.51
C PHE A 93 -2.75 14.21 4.21
N ASP A 94 -4.03 14.49 3.97
CA ASP A 94 -4.54 15.86 3.76
C ASP A 94 -4.34 16.74 4.99
N LEU A 95 -4.60 16.20 6.18
CA LEU A 95 -4.35 16.91 7.43
C LEU A 95 -2.86 17.25 7.58
N GLY A 96 -1.97 16.29 7.31
CA GLY A 96 -0.52 16.51 7.32
C GLY A 96 -0.06 17.55 6.29
N ARG A 97 -0.57 17.46 5.05
CA ARG A 97 -0.32 18.43 3.98
C ARG A 97 -0.81 19.83 4.36
N GLY A 98 -1.97 19.94 5.01
CA GLY A 98 -2.52 21.20 5.49
C GLY A 98 -1.61 21.86 6.52
N MET A 99 -1.22 21.10 7.56
CA MET A 99 -0.32 21.59 8.60
C MET A 99 1.02 22.07 8.04
N ILE A 100 1.63 21.31 7.12
CA ILE A 100 2.93 21.69 6.57
C ILE A 100 2.87 22.87 5.62
N ARG A 101 1.79 22.99 4.84
CA ARG A 101 1.54 24.16 3.98
C ARG A 101 1.40 25.44 4.81
N ALA A 102 0.73 25.36 5.97
CA ALA A 102 0.55 26.49 6.87
C ALA A 102 1.88 26.90 7.55
N ALA A 103 2.74 25.93 7.85
CA ALA A 103 3.99 26.16 8.60
C ALA A 103 5.23 26.36 7.72
N SER A 104 5.19 26.05 6.42
CA SER A 104 6.36 26.12 5.53
C SER A 104 6.03 26.66 4.14
N PRO A 105 6.57 27.84 3.75
CA PRO A 105 6.39 28.38 2.40
C PRO A 105 6.91 27.46 1.30
N ALA A 106 7.93 26.64 1.60
CA ALA A 106 8.47 25.63 0.69
C ALA A 106 7.41 24.62 0.25
N TRP A 107 6.41 24.37 1.10
CA TRP A 107 5.32 23.43 0.86
C TRP A 107 4.07 24.05 0.25
N SER A 108 4.09 25.35 -0.11
CA SER A 108 2.98 25.96 -0.84
C SER A 108 2.60 25.15 -2.08
N ARG A 109 1.30 25.07 -2.38
CA ARG A 109 0.76 24.25 -3.47
C ARG A 109 1.49 24.48 -4.79
N ARG A 110 1.80 25.76 -5.11
CA ARG A 110 2.54 26.16 -6.31
C ARG A 110 3.95 25.56 -6.35
N ARG A 111 4.71 25.61 -5.25
CA ARG A 111 6.08 25.10 -5.19
C ARG A 111 6.14 23.58 -5.22
N VAL A 112 5.23 22.90 -4.51
CA VAL A 112 5.12 21.44 -4.57
C VAL A 112 4.74 21.01 -5.98
N ARG A 113 3.79 21.67 -6.64
CA ARG A 113 3.44 21.38 -8.03
C ARG A 113 4.63 21.59 -8.98
N GLN A 114 5.40 22.67 -8.80
CA GLN A 114 6.62 22.91 -9.58
C GLN A 114 7.66 21.80 -9.37
N PHE A 115 7.88 21.39 -8.12
CA PHE A 115 8.75 20.26 -7.80
C PHE A 115 8.28 18.96 -8.48
N LEU A 116 6.97 18.71 -8.50
CA LEU A 116 6.37 17.56 -9.17
C LEU A 116 6.48 17.60 -10.70
N GLN A 117 6.95 18.70 -11.31
CA GLN A 117 7.29 18.75 -12.73
C GLN A 117 8.75 18.38 -13.02
N GLU A 118 9.58 18.17 -12.00
CA GLU A 118 10.98 17.79 -12.18
C GLU A 118 11.09 16.41 -12.83
N GLY A 119 11.78 16.36 -13.97
CA GLY A 119 11.97 15.17 -14.78
C GLY A 119 13.28 14.44 -14.52
N ASP A 120 14.24 15.09 -13.85
CA ASP A 120 15.52 14.48 -13.48
C ASP A 120 15.46 13.95 -12.03
N PRO A 121 15.58 12.62 -11.82
CA PRO A 121 15.57 12.00 -10.49
C PRO A 121 16.63 12.55 -9.52
N LEU A 122 17.84 12.87 -10.02
CA LEU A 122 18.92 13.37 -9.16
C LEU A 122 18.66 14.81 -8.73
N ARG A 123 18.16 15.66 -9.65
CA ARG A 123 17.71 17.01 -9.31
C ARG A 123 16.52 16.99 -8.36
N ALA A 124 15.57 16.07 -8.55
CA ALA A 124 14.43 15.90 -7.65
C ALA A 124 14.88 15.49 -6.24
N ALA A 125 15.80 14.53 -6.12
CA ALA A 125 16.33 14.10 -4.83
C ALA A 125 17.09 15.22 -4.12
N GLN A 126 17.86 16.02 -4.86
CA GLN A 126 18.57 17.17 -4.32
C GLN A 126 17.58 18.27 -3.87
N ALA A 127 16.60 18.62 -4.72
CA ALA A 127 15.58 19.60 -4.38
C ALA A 127 14.70 19.17 -3.19
N TRP A 128 14.41 17.87 -3.05
CA TRP A 128 13.76 17.31 -1.88
C TRP A 128 14.57 17.62 -0.62
N LYS A 129 15.85 17.24 -0.60
CA LYS A 129 16.75 17.44 0.55
C LYS A 129 16.89 18.93 0.91
N ASP A 130 17.05 19.79 -0.09
CA ASP A 130 17.37 21.20 0.14
C ASP A 130 16.14 22.04 0.54
N ARG A 131 14.92 21.61 0.18
CA ARG A 131 13.72 22.46 0.29
C ARG A 131 12.57 21.81 1.05
N LEU A 132 12.25 20.56 0.74
CA LEU A 132 11.02 19.91 1.22
C LEU A 132 11.26 19.07 2.48
N ASP A 133 12.41 18.40 2.58
CA ASP A 133 12.84 17.61 3.74
C ASP A 133 13.42 18.47 4.86
N ASN A 134 12.60 19.38 5.36
CA ASN A 134 13.00 20.37 6.35
C ASN A 134 12.51 20.02 7.76
N ARG A 135 12.96 20.80 8.75
CA ARG A 135 12.58 20.60 10.16
C ARG A 135 11.07 20.66 10.39
N THR A 136 10.34 21.43 9.60
CA THR A 136 8.86 21.53 9.73
C THR A 136 8.21 20.20 9.35
N LEU A 137 8.64 19.60 8.23
CA LEU A 137 8.19 18.26 7.84
C LEU A 137 8.51 17.24 8.95
N ALA A 138 9.74 17.25 9.44
CA ALA A 138 10.18 16.34 10.50
C ALA A 138 9.29 16.45 11.75
N SER A 139 9.03 17.66 12.23
CA SER A 139 8.19 17.90 13.40
C SER A 139 6.75 17.42 13.17
N ILE A 140 6.14 17.72 12.02
CA ILE A 140 4.77 17.32 11.72
C ILE A 140 4.65 15.79 11.62
N LEU A 141 5.57 15.13 10.93
CA LEU A 141 5.58 13.68 10.84
C LEU A 141 5.78 13.02 12.21
N LYS A 142 6.66 13.56 13.05
CA LYS A 142 6.85 13.09 14.41
C LYS A 142 5.57 13.24 15.26
N THR A 143 4.85 14.35 15.12
CA THR A 143 3.56 14.56 15.80
C THR A 143 2.47 13.60 15.29
N MET A 144 2.45 13.29 13.99
CA MET A 144 1.40 12.47 13.37
C MET A 144 1.64 10.96 13.41
N LEU A 145 2.90 10.54 13.48
CA LEU A 145 3.30 9.13 13.35
C LEU A 145 4.09 8.63 14.56
N GLY A 146 4.46 9.53 15.48
CA GLY A 146 5.17 9.18 16.71
C GLY A 146 4.26 8.49 17.74
N PRO A 147 4.85 7.70 18.66
CA PRO A 147 4.12 6.91 19.66
C PRO A 147 3.31 7.74 20.67
N ALA A 148 3.61 9.03 20.82
CA ALA A 148 2.87 9.99 21.67
C ALA A 148 1.95 10.95 20.88
N GLY A 149 1.77 10.73 19.58
CA GLY A 149 0.92 11.56 18.73
C GLY A 149 -0.56 11.34 19.04
N SER A 150 -1.20 12.31 19.69
CA SER A 150 -2.64 12.30 20.01
C SER A 150 -3.53 12.19 18.76
N LEU A 151 -3.05 12.70 17.62
CA LEU A 151 -3.75 12.66 16.32
C LEU A 151 -3.74 11.26 15.68
N SER A 152 -2.62 10.55 15.82
CA SER A 152 -2.45 9.15 15.41
C SER A 152 -3.40 8.27 16.20
N ALA A 153 -3.56 8.47 17.51
CA ALA A 153 -4.50 7.70 18.32
C ALA A 153 -5.99 7.92 17.96
N LEU A 154 -6.35 9.07 17.38
CA LEU A 154 -7.71 9.42 16.95
C LEU A 154 -8.02 8.92 15.53
N ILE A 155 -7.07 9.01 14.60
CA ILE A 155 -7.24 8.61 13.19
C ILE A 155 -6.83 7.15 12.95
N LEU A 156 -5.81 6.65 13.66
CA LEU A 156 -5.35 5.26 13.63
C LEU A 156 -6.09 4.36 14.61
N ARG A 157 -7.08 4.85 15.36
CA ARG A 157 -7.94 3.98 16.18
C ARG A 157 -8.65 2.90 15.36
N ASP A 158 -8.84 3.18 14.06
CA ASP A 158 -9.45 2.30 13.07
C ASP A 158 -8.40 1.52 12.22
N PHE A 159 -7.14 1.92 12.29
CA PHE A 159 -6.00 1.18 11.75
C PHE A 159 -5.37 0.43 12.92
N SER A 160 -5.81 -0.80 13.19
CA SER A 160 -5.41 -1.64 14.33
C SER A 160 -3.91 -2.02 14.39
N THR A 161 -3.00 -1.11 14.08
CA THR A 161 -1.60 -1.35 13.74
C THR A 161 -0.70 -0.35 14.49
N PRO A 162 0.28 -0.84 15.26
CA PRO A 162 1.42 -0.04 15.66
C PRO A 162 2.22 0.34 14.41
N ILE A 163 2.40 1.63 14.17
CA ILE A 163 3.37 2.11 13.18
C ILE A 163 4.78 1.69 13.67
N PRO A 164 5.68 1.22 12.79
CA PRO A 164 7.04 0.87 13.20
C PRO A 164 7.73 2.03 13.95
N PRO A 165 8.62 1.74 14.92
CA PRO A 165 9.43 2.78 15.55
C PRO A 165 10.16 3.63 14.50
N HIS A 166 10.27 4.94 14.74
CA HIS A 166 10.96 5.90 13.86
C HIS A 166 10.43 5.96 12.42
N PHE A 167 9.16 5.59 12.20
CA PHE A 167 8.57 5.60 10.86
C PHE A 167 8.53 7.00 10.23
N ASP A 168 8.47 8.07 11.04
CA ASP A 168 8.57 9.46 10.62
C ASP A 168 9.92 9.78 9.94
N GLU A 169 11.02 9.26 10.48
CA GLU A 169 12.35 9.39 9.86
C GLU A 169 12.48 8.44 8.67
N ALA A 170 11.99 7.20 8.82
CA ALA A 170 12.04 6.20 7.77
C ALA A 170 11.34 6.65 6.50
N ILE A 171 10.15 7.29 6.61
CA ILE A 171 9.36 7.72 5.46
C ILE A 171 10.04 8.85 4.69
N ARG A 172 10.64 9.83 5.39
CA ARG A 172 11.43 10.90 4.78
C ARG A 172 12.61 10.34 4.00
N GLY A 173 13.33 9.41 4.60
CA GLY A 173 14.44 8.71 3.96
C GLY A 173 14.01 7.86 2.75
N ARG A 174 12.83 7.22 2.82
CA ARG A 174 12.27 6.45 1.69
C ARG A 174 11.92 7.33 0.51
N ILE A 175 11.24 8.47 0.75
CA ILE A 175 10.93 9.45 -0.30
C ILE A 175 12.22 9.93 -0.97
N GLY A 176 13.20 10.39 -0.19
CA GLY A 176 14.47 10.87 -0.74
C GLY A 176 15.22 9.82 -1.55
N ARG A 177 15.20 8.55 -1.14
CA ARG A 177 15.81 7.45 -1.91
C ARG A 177 15.04 7.10 -3.17
N ALA A 178 13.70 7.09 -3.11
CA ALA A 178 12.87 6.76 -4.26
C ALA A 178 12.97 7.84 -5.34
N LEU A 179 13.03 9.12 -4.96
CA LEU A 179 13.21 10.24 -5.89
C LEU A 179 14.51 10.14 -6.69
N ARG A 180 15.57 9.52 -6.15
CA ARG A 180 16.83 9.28 -6.91
C ARG A 180 16.66 8.32 -8.07
N LYS A 181 15.59 7.52 -8.08
CA LYS A 181 15.30 6.53 -9.13
C LYS A 181 14.11 6.93 -9.99
N HIS A 182 13.12 7.56 -9.37
CA HIS A 182 11.83 7.86 -9.96
C HIS A 182 11.61 9.36 -9.92
N ALA A 183 11.70 9.99 -11.10
CA ALA A 183 11.39 11.40 -11.23
C ALA A 183 9.94 11.65 -10.81
N PRO A 184 9.65 12.70 -10.01
CA PRO A 184 8.31 12.98 -9.54
C PRO A 184 7.33 13.33 -10.68
N ARG A 185 7.84 13.81 -11.82
CA ARG A 185 7.04 14.10 -13.02
C ARG A 185 6.22 12.92 -13.51
N GLU A 186 6.75 11.71 -13.40
CA GLU A 186 6.12 10.48 -13.92
C GLU A 186 5.69 9.53 -12.80
N ASN A 187 5.91 9.91 -11.54
CA ASN A 187 5.58 9.07 -10.40
C ASN A 187 4.19 9.43 -9.83
N PRO A 188 3.13 8.65 -10.10
CA PRO A 188 1.78 8.96 -9.64
C PRO A 188 1.67 9.02 -8.11
N TYR A 189 2.47 8.23 -7.40
CA TYR A 189 2.45 8.21 -5.95
C TYR A 189 3.08 9.46 -5.34
N ALA A 190 4.03 10.12 -6.02
CA ALA A 190 4.57 11.40 -5.57
C ALA A 190 3.50 12.50 -5.60
N TRP A 191 2.67 12.51 -6.64
CA TRP A 191 1.54 13.43 -6.76
C TRP A 191 0.48 13.19 -5.66
N ARG A 192 0.08 11.93 -5.49
CA ARG A 192 -0.87 11.53 -4.46
C ARG A 192 -0.37 11.87 -3.05
N LEU A 193 0.90 11.61 -2.77
CA LEU A 193 1.50 11.80 -1.44
C LEU A 193 1.72 13.29 -1.12
N LEU A 194 2.37 14.03 -2.02
CA LEU A 194 2.83 15.39 -1.74
C LEU A 194 1.77 16.46 -2.00
N LEU A 195 0.94 16.25 -3.04
CA LEU A 195 -0.06 17.24 -3.45
C LEU A 195 -1.48 16.84 -3.07
N GLY A 196 -1.76 15.53 -2.98
CA GLY A 196 -3.12 15.00 -2.81
C GLY A 196 -3.90 15.00 -4.12
N GLU A 197 -3.20 14.89 -5.25
CA GLU A 197 -3.78 14.91 -6.60
C GLU A 197 -3.33 13.67 -7.38
N GLU A 198 -4.11 13.29 -8.39
CA GLU A 198 -3.64 12.34 -9.40
C GLU A 198 -2.60 12.99 -10.31
N LEU A 199 -1.67 12.18 -10.81
CA LEU A 199 -0.77 12.60 -11.88
C LEU A 199 -1.60 12.99 -13.11
N PRO A 200 -1.41 14.20 -13.68
CA PRO A 200 -2.16 14.62 -14.86
C PRO A 200 -2.01 13.63 -16.02
N GLY A 201 -3.13 13.21 -16.59
CA GLY A 201 -3.17 12.25 -17.69
C GLY A 201 -3.01 10.79 -17.27
N LEU A 202 -2.75 10.49 -15.99
CA LEU A 202 -2.79 9.12 -15.49
C LEU A 202 -4.19 8.54 -15.70
N ARG A 203 -4.23 7.38 -16.36
CA ARG A 203 -5.44 6.57 -16.48
C ARG A 203 -5.25 5.33 -15.63
N VAL A 204 -6.12 5.14 -14.65
CA VAL A 204 -6.23 3.86 -13.97
C VAL A 204 -6.92 2.89 -14.93
N PRO A 205 -6.43 1.66 -15.09
CA PRO A 205 -7.08 0.68 -15.96
C PRO A 205 -8.55 0.49 -15.60
N HIS A 206 -9.42 0.54 -16.60
CA HIS A 206 -10.83 0.21 -16.44
C HIS A 206 -11.03 -1.24 -16.87
N VAL A 207 -11.52 -2.06 -15.96
CA VAL A 207 -11.76 -3.48 -16.19
C VAL A 207 -13.18 -3.81 -15.77
N ASP A 208 -13.89 -4.58 -16.59
CA ASP A 208 -15.19 -5.12 -16.24
C ASP A 208 -15.09 -5.88 -14.90
N PRO A 209 -15.78 -5.44 -13.84
CA PRO A 209 -15.70 -6.11 -12.55
C PRO A 209 -16.17 -7.56 -12.54
N ALA A 210 -16.94 -7.99 -13.55
CA ALA A 210 -17.33 -9.40 -13.73
C ALA A 210 -16.13 -10.30 -14.09
N ARG A 211 -15.02 -9.74 -14.59
CA ARG A 211 -13.77 -10.47 -14.86
C ARG A 211 -12.94 -10.76 -13.61
N VAL A 212 -13.33 -10.23 -12.47
CA VAL A 212 -12.64 -10.38 -11.18
C VAL A 212 -13.53 -11.21 -10.25
N ALA A 213 -12.96 -12.27 -9.66
CA ALA A 213 -13.64 -12.96 -8.57
C ALA A 213 -13.49 -12.15 -7.28
N TRP A 214 -14.59 -11.88 -6.59
CA TRP A 214 -14.60 -11.08 -5.36
C TRP A 214 -14.95 -11.95 -4.16
N VAL A 215 -14.07 -11.98 -3.16
CA VAL A 215 -14.23 -12.78 -1.96
C VAL A 215 -14.29 -11.87 -0.74
N ASP A 216 -15.48 -11.77 -0.15
CA ASP A 216 -15.68 -11.14 1.16
C ASP A 216 -15.47 -12.18 2.26
N ALA A 217 -14.21 -12.34 2.67
CA ALA A 217 -13.82 -13.30 3.71
C ALA A 217 -12.51 -12.88 4.40
N PRO A 218 -12.28 -13.33 5.65
CA PRO A 218 -10.97 -13.22 6.28
C PRO A 218 -9.92 -13.98 5.47
N LEU A 219 -8.81 -13.29 5.13
CA LEU A 219 -7.77 -13.83 4.25
C LEU A 219 -7.19 -15.17 4.73
N LEU A 220 -6.85 -15.27 6.02
CA LEU A 220 -6.26 -16.50 6.56
C LEU A 220 -7.23 -17.67 6.45
N GLU A 221 -8.51 -17.47 6.79
CA GLU A 221 -9.52 -18.54 6.70
C GLU A 221 -9.74 -18.99 5.26
N HIS A 222 -9.72 -18.04 4.30
CA HIS A 222 -9.82 -18.36 2.88
C HIS A 222 -8.64 -19.21 2.40
N LEU A 223 -7.41 -18.82 2.74
CA LEU A 223 -6.20 -19.56 2.36
C LEU A 223 -6.10 -20.93 3.05
N GLU A 224 -6.55 -21.05 4.30
CA GLU A 224 -6.62 -22.35 5.00
C GLU A 224 -7.61 -23.31 4.32
N ARG A 225 -8.70 -22.80 3.75
CA ARG A 225 -9.72 -23.59 3.04
C ARG A 225 -9.40 -23.86 1.57
N ALA A 226 -8.57 -23.04 0.95
CA ALA A 226 -8.16 -23.23 -0.43
C ALA A 226 -7.45 -24.58 -0.60
N GLU A 227 -7.68 -25.23 -1.74
CA GLU A 227 -6.93 -26.43 -2.12
C GLU A 227 -5.46 -26.04 -2.44
N PRO A 228 -4.50 -26.95 -2.24
CA PRO A 228 -3.11 -26.69 -2.61
C PRO A 228 -2.98 -26.32 -4.09
N GLY A 229 -2.18 -25.30 -4.42
CA GLY A 229 -2.01 -24.85 -5.81
C GLY A 229 -3.24 -24.22 -6.46
N SER A 230 -4.21 -23.73 -5.67
CA SER A 230 -5.37 -22.99 -6.17
C SER A 230 -5.01 -21.69 -6.90
N TYR A 231 -3.87 -21.09 -6.54
CA TYR A 231 -3.36 -19.87 -7.12
C TYR A 231 -1.98 -20.07 -7.74
N ASP A 232 -1.65 -19.34 -8.79
CA ASP A 232 -0.30 -19.31 -9.34
C ASP A 232 0.55 -18.26 -8.61
N ALA A 233 -0.10 -17.28 -7.97
CA ALA A 233 0.54 -16.31 -7.08
C ALA A 233 -0.43 -15.68 -6.07
N VAL A 234 0.14 -15.11 -5.00
CA VAL A 234 -0.58 -14.35 -3.99
C VAL A 234 0.13 -13.01 -3.77
N THR A 235 -0.58 -11.88 -3.82
CA THR A 235 -0.04 -10.55 -3.49
C THR A 235 -0.79 -9.92 -2.31
N LEU A 236 -0.04 -9.51 -1.30
CA LEU A 236 -0.52 -9.02 -0.01
C LEU A 236 0.14 -7.69 0.31
N SER A 237 -0.62 -6.60 0.27
CA SER A 237 -0.11 -5.28 0.62
C SER A 237 -0.68 -4.82 1.95
N ASN A 238 0.19 -4.53 2.91
CA ASN A 238 -0.19 -4.00 4.22
C ASN A 238 -1.21 -4.87 4.98
N VAL A 239 -1.00 -6.18 4.90
CA VAL A 239 -1.82 -7.19 5.58
C VAL A 239 -1.23 -7.57 6.94
N ILE A 240 0.09 -7.71 6.99
CA ILE A 240 0.82 -8.24 8.16
C ILE A 240 1.25 -7.16 9.16
N ASP A 241 1.18 -5.88 8.77
CA ASP A 241 1.60 -4.78 9.64
C ASP A 241 0.70 -4.70 10.89
N GLY A 242 1.29 -4.93 12.06
CA GLY A 242 0.61 -4.95 13.36
C GLY A 242 -0.14 -6.24 13.69
N ALA A 243 -0.03 -7.27 12.87
CA ALA A 243 -0.48 -8.61 13.21
C ALA A 243 0.48 -9.27 14.20
N ASP A 244 -0.02 -10.20 15.02
CA ASP A 244 0.86 -10.98 15.90
C ASP A 244 1.67 -12.02 15.11
N GLU A 245 2.83 -12.41 15.64
CA GLU A 245 3.77 -13.31 14.96
C GLU A 245 3.17 -14.68 14.61
N ARG A 246 2.25 -15.18 15.44
CA ARG A 246 1.60 -16.46 15.19
C ARG A 246 0.68 -16.35 13.98
N TRP A 247 -0.13 -15.29 13.91
CA TRP A 247 -1.00 -15.05 12.77
C TRP A 247 -0.19 -14.87 11.47
N VAL A 248 0.91 -14.12 11.50
CA VAL A 248 1.80 -13.95 10.33
C VAL A 248 2.39 -15.29 9.88
N ARG A 249 2.82 -16.13 10.83
CA ARG A 249 3.36 -17.46 10.54
C ARG A 249 2.32 -18.38 9.91
N ASP A 250 1.09 -18.38 10.44
CA ASP A 250 -0.01 -19.21 9.93
C ASP A 250 -0.44 -18.73 8.54
N LEU A 251 -0.52 -17.41 8.33
CA LEU A 251 -0.79 -16.82 7.02
C LEU A 251 0.27 -17.20 5.99
N ARG A 252 1.55 -17.10 6.35
CA ARG A 252 2.66 -17.48 5.46
C ARG A 252 2.54 -18.94 5.03
N LYS A 253 2.27 -19.85 5.96
CA LYS A 253 2.10 -21.28 5.66
C LYS A 253 0.90 -21.53 4.74
N ALA A 254 -0.24 -20.90 5.04
CA ALA A 254 -1.45 -21.06 4.23
C ALA A 254 -1.29 -20.48 2.82
N ALA A 255 -0.66 -19.31 2.69
CA ALA A 255 -0.37 -18.68 1.40
C ALA A 255 0.56 -19.54 0.54
N VAL A 256 1.65 -20.05 1.13
CA VAL A 256 2.59 -20.95 0.44
C VAL A 256 1.91 -22.23 -0.02
N ARG A 257 1.07 -22.86 0.81
CA ARG A 257 0.30 -24.06 0.43
C ARG A 257 -0.66 -23.78 -0.73
N ALA A 258 -1.34 -22.63 -0.71
CA ALA A 258 -2.36 -22.29 -1.69
C ALA A 258 -1.77 -21.91 -3.06
N VAL A 259 -0.47 -21.62 -3.14
CA VAL A 259 0.23 -21.28 -4.38
C VAL A 259 0.81 -22.55 -5.03
N THR A 260 0.85 -22.61 -6.36
CA THR A 260 1.50 -23.69 -7.11
C THR A 260 3.00 -23.75 -6.79
N PRO A 261 3.66 -24.93 -6.83
CA PRO A 261 5.11 -25.03 -6.64
C PRO A 261 5.88 -24.02 -7.49
N GLY A 262 6.86 -23.33 -6.90
CA GLY A 262 7.62 -22.22 -7.53
C GLY A 262 6.89 -20.88 -7.66
N GLY A 263 5.57 -20.83 -7.40
CA GLY A 263 4.78 -19.61 -7.53
C GLY A 263 5.09 -18.59 -6.42
N PRO A 264 5.03 -17.27 -6.71
CA PRO A 264 5.40 -16.25 -5.74
C PRO A 264 4.27 -15.89 -4.78
N VAL A 265 4.62 -15.75 -3.50
CA VAL A 265 3.88 -14.96 -2.51
C VAL A 265 4.60 -13.64 -2.33
N ILE A 266 3.97 -12.56 -2.78
CA ILE A 266 4.49 -11.19 -2.74
C ILE A 266 3.85 -10.47 -1.57
N ALA A 267 4.64 -9.97 -0.62
CA ALA A 267 4.14 -9.30 0.57
C ALA A 267 4.85 -7.95 0.79
N ARG A 268 4.06 -6.88 0.98
CA ARG A 268 4.58 -5.55 1.34
C ARG A 268 4.27 -5.22 2.79
N SER A 269 5.26 -4.64 3.47
CA SER A 269 5.14 -4.16 4.85
C SER A 269 5.82 -2.79 5.02
N PHE A 270 5.29 -2.00 5.95
CA PHE A 270 5.91 -0.75 6.38
C PHE A 270 7.18 -0.99 7.20
N ALA A 271 7.30 -2.14 7.86
CA ALA A 271 8.48 -2.50 8.63
C ALA A 271 9.70 -2.67 7.72
N THR A 272 10.85 -2.23 8.22
CA THR A 272 12.15 -2.52 7.63
C THR A 272 12.50 -4.00 7.80
N THR A 273 13.36 -4.50 6.94
CA THR A 273 13.84 -5.89 6.97
C THR A 273 15.36 -5.91 6.90
N MET A 274 15.95 -6.97 7.44
CA MET A 274 17.38 -7.29 7.25
C MET A 274 17.64 -8.06 5.95
N ASP A 275 16.59 -8.49 5.25
CA ASP A 275 16.69 -9.08 3.91
C ASP A 275 16.99 -7.99 2.88
N ASP A 276 18.23 -7.99 2.40
CA ASP A 276 18.73 -7.00 1.44
C ASP A 276 17.93 -6.98 0.13
N ASP A 277 17.46 -8.11 -0.35
CA ASP A 277 16.73 -8.18 -1.62
C ASP A 277 15.31 -7.67 -1.45
N ALA A 278 14.65 -8.00 -0.34
CA ALA A 278 13.36 -7.42 -0.01
C ALA A 278 13.44 -5.90 0.21
N ALA A 279 14.54 -5.41 0.80
CA ALA A 279 14.81 -3.98 0.92
C ALA A 279 15.13 -3.32 -0.45
N LYS A 280 15.87 -3.99 -1.33
CA LYS A 280 16.15 -3.52 -2.71
C LYS A 280 14.85 -3.39 -3.52
N ARG A 281 13.95 -4.38 -3.45
CA ARG A 281 12.63 -4.33 -4.11
C ARG A 281 11.79 -3.17 -3.56
N ALA A 282 11.72 -2.99 -2.24
CA ALA A 282 11.04 -1.83 -1.64
C ALA A 282 11.60 -0.49 -2.12
N ARG A 283 12.91 -0.39 -2.34
CA ARG A 283 13.56 0.79 -2.94
C ARG A 283 13.30 0.96 -4.44
N ARG A 284 12.74 -0.02 -5.15
CA ARG A 284 12.34 0.08 -6.56
C ARG A 284 10.87 0.47 -6.70
N ASP A 285 10.05 0.27 -5.68
CA ASP A 285 8.62 0.61 -5.70
C ASP A 285 8.40 2.14 -5.75
N ARG A 286 7.55 2.60 -6.67
CA ARG A 286 7.28 4.04 -6.85
C ARG A 286 6.44 4.64 -5.73
N ALA A 287 5.75 3.86 -4.90
CA ALA A 287 4.90 4.36 -3.82
C ALA A 287 5.67 4.98 -2.65
N MET A 288 6.95 4.63 -2.49
CA MET A 288 7.87 5.23 -1.50
C MET A 288 7.48 4.97 -0.03
N LEU A 289 6.45 4.17 0.24
CA LEU A 289 5.96 3.91 1.59
C LEU A 289 6.54 2.65 2.23
N TRP A 290 6.95 1.66 1.43
CA TRP A 290 7.28 0.32 1.90
C TRP A 290 8.68 0.23 2.51
N GLY A 291 8.80 -0.52 3.61
CA GLY A 291 10.08 -0.86 4.22
C GLY A 291 10.64 -2.18 3.71
N SER A 292 9.76 -3.06 3.24
CA SER A 292 10.11 -4.37 2.69
C SER A 292 9.06 -4.81 1.65
N ILE A 293 9.56 -5.45 0.59
CA ILE A 293 8.74 -6.18 -0.38
C ILE A 293 9.36 -7.57 -0.54
N VAL A 294 8.78 -8.53 0.16
CA VAL A 294 9.24 -9.92 0.17
C VAL A 294 8.59 -10.66 -0.99
N VAL A 295 9.39 -11.40 -1.75
CA VAL A 295 8.90 -12.36 -2.73
C VAL A 295 9.38 -13.73 -2.26
N GLN A 296 8.46 -14.53 -1.74
CA GLN A 296 8.75 -15.88 -1.31
C GLN A 296 8.26 -16.86 -2.38
N ARG A 297 9.12 -17.82 -2.75
CA ARG A 297 8.76 -18.96 -3.59
C ARG A 297 8.84 -20.24 -2.75
N SER A 298 7.97 -21.19 -3.06
CA SER A 298 7.92 -22.53 -2.45
C SER A 298 8.65 -23.55 -3.29
#